data_AF-A0A223EBZ8-F1
#
_entry.id   AF-A0A223EBZ8-F1
#
_cell.length_a   1.000
_cell.length_b   1.000
_cell.length_c   1.000
_cell.angle_alpha   90.00
_cell.angle_beta   90.00
_cell.angle_gamma   90.00
#
_symmetry.space_group_name_H-M   'P 1'
#
loop_
_entity.id
_entity.type
_entity.pdbx_description
1 polymer ?
#
loop_
_entity_poly.entity_id
_entity_poly.type
_entity_poly.pdbx_seq_one_letter_code
_entity_poly.pdbx_strand_id
1 'polypeptide(L)'
;MSNLVTLTIASEAFLLLSFIIIILSTRNPKKNVLIVILFIIGAAPLLYLAIDHVKNDYMDANIGLGLAFMYTWIYSAVAFIIAIILLVKKKRNNNISKEQ
;
A
#
# COMPACT_ATOMS: atom_id res chain seq x y z
N MET A 1 8.92 7.49 -19.67
CA MET A 1 7.62 7.03 -19.16
C MET A 1 6.70 8.23 -19.05
N SER A 2 5.39 8.07 -19.28
CA SER A 2 4.44 9.16 -19.06
C SER A 2 4.33 9.50 -17.57
N ASN A 3 4.00 10.74 -17.23
CA ASN A 3 3.86 11.19 -15.85
C ASN A 3 2.86 10.32 -15.05
N LEU A 4 1.80 9.85 -15.71
CA LEU A 4 0.77 8.98 -15.13
C LEU A 4 1.33 7.61 -14.74
N VAL A 5 2.13 6.99 -15.60
CA VAL A 5 2.77 5.69 -15.29
C VAL A 5 3.72 5.85 -14.12
N THR A 6 4.54 6.90 -14.11
CA THR A 6 5.43 7.22 -13.00
C THR A 6 4.66 7.40 -11.69
N LEU A 7 3.56 8.16 -11.70
CA LEU A 7 2.73 8.39 -10.52
C LEU A 7 2.04 7.11 -10.01
N THR A 8 1.59 6.26 -10.94
CA THR A 8 1.00 4.95 -10.62
C THR A 8 2.02 4.07 -9.91
N ILE A 9 3.22 3.93 -10.49
CA ILE A 9 4.31 3.13 -9.90
C ILE A 9 4.70 3.66 -8.52
N ALA A 10 4.85 4.98 -8.37
CA ALA A 10 5.20 5.58 -7.08
C ALA A 10 4.12 5.32 -6.01
N SER A 11 2.85 5.41 -6.39
CA SER A 11 1.71 5.17 -5.48
C SER A 11 1.66 3.71 -5.02
N GLU A 12 1.80 2.77 -5.96
CA GLU A 12 1.85 1.33 -5.67
C GLU A 12 3.08 0.93 -4.86
N ALA A 13 4.24 1.54 -5.14
CA ALA A 13 5.45 1.30 -4.37
C ALA A 13 5.31 1.76 -2.91
N PHE A 14 4.67 2.91 -2.67
CA PHE A 14 4.41 3.40 -1.32
C PHE A 14 3.40 2.51 -0.56
N LEU A 15 2.35 2.05 -1.25
CA LEU A 15 1.41 1.07 -0.70
C LEU A 15 2.14 -0.24 -0.33
N LEU A 16 2.91 -0.80 -1.26
CA LEU A 16 3.66 -2.03 -1.08
C LEU A 16 4.63 -1.93 0.11
N LEU A 17 5.37 -0.82 0.20
CA LEU A 17 6.30 -0.57 1.30
C LEU A 17 5.57 -0.60 2.65
N SER A 18 4.42 0.05 2.76
CA SER A 18 3.59 0.06 3.96
C SER A 18 3.22 -1.37 4.40
N PHE A 19 2.79 -2.20 3.45
CA PHE A 19 2.41 -3.59 3.72
C PHE A 19 3.59 -4.51 4.04
N ILE A 20 4.73 -4.33 3.38
CA ILE A 20 5.98 -5.05 3.71
C ILE A 20 6.35 -4.78 5.16
N ILE A 21 6.30 -3.52 5.61
CA ILE A 21 6.61 -3.17 7.00
C ILE A 21 5.64 -3.84 7.99
N ILE A 22 4.34 -3.88 7.67
CA ILE A 22 3.32 -4.55 8.52
C ILE A 22 3.62 -6.05 8.64
N ILE A 23 3.91 -6.73 7.52
CA ILE A 23 4.24 -8.16 7.49
C ILE A 23 5.49 -8.43 8.31
N LEU A 24 6.57 -7.67 8.09
CA LEU A 24 7.82 -7.82 8.84
C LEU A 24 7.64 -7.53 10.33
N SER A 25 6.68 -6.68 10.70
CA SER A 25 6.38 -6.35 12.09
C SER A 25 5.50 -7.39 12.80
N THR A 26 4.81 -8.26 12.04
CA THR A 26 3.88 -9.27 12.56
C THR A 26 4.56 -10.65 12.62
N ARG A 27 4.55 -11.32 13.77
CA ARG A 27 5.15 -12.66 13.94
C ARG A 27 4.20 -13.84 13.65
N ASN A 28 3.03 -13.59 13.05
CA ASN A 28 1.99 -14.61 12.88
C ASN A 28 1.69 -14.89 11.39
N PRO A 29 2.05 -16.07 10.86
CA PRO A 29 1.89 -16.38 9.43
C PRO A 29 0.44 -16.42 8.97
N LYS A 30 -0.53 -16.78 9.85
CA LYS A 30 -1.96 -16.77 9.51
C LYS A 30 -2.47 -15.35 9.27
N LYS A 31 -1.93 -14.36 10.01
CA LYS A 31 -2.26 -12.94 9.80
C LYS A 31 -1.67 -12.41 8.49
N ASN A 32 -0.56 -12.98 8.02
CA ASN A 32 0.07 -12.55 6.77
C ASN A 32 -0.83 -12.79 5.55
N VAL A 33 -1.62 -13.87 5.53
CA VAL A 33 -2.60 -14.12 4.46
C VAL A 33 -3.64 -13.00 4.39
N LEU A 34 -4.22 -12.62 5.54
CA LEU A 34 -5.17 -11.51 5.60
C LEU A 34 -4.53 -10.18 5.18
N ILE A 35 -3.28 -9.93 5.57
CA ILE A 35 -2.53 -8.73 5.19
C ILE A 35 -2.30 -8.69 3.67
N VAL A 36 -2.04 -9.83 3.02
CA VAL A 36 -1.91 -9.91 1.55
C VAL A 36 -3.25 -9.68 0.84
N ILE A 37 -4.37 -10.11 1.43
CA ILE A 37 -5.71 -9.81 0.87
C ILE A 37 -6.00 -8.31 0.93
N LEU A 38 -5.73 -7.67 2.07
CA LEU A 38 -5.85 -6.20 2.23
C LEU A 38 -4.92 -5.45 1.27
N PHE A 39 -3.70 -5.96 1.12
CA PHE A 39 -2.82 -5.91 -0.05
C PHE A 39 -3.52 -5.54 -1.35
N ILE A 40 -4.11 -6.59 -1.90
CA ILE A 40 -4.72 -6.65 -3.22
C ILE A 40 -5.91 -5.70 -3.30
N ILE A 41 -6.71 -5.57 -2.23
CA ILE A 41 -7.85 -4.64 -2.19
C ILE A 41 -7.37 -3.19 -2.36
N GLY A 42 -6.26 -2.81 -1.72
CA GLY A 42 -5.69 -1.47 -1.84
C GLY A 42 -5.09 -1.19 -3.23
N ALA A 43 -4.42 -2.18 -3.83
CA ALA A 43 -3.68 -2.02 -5.08
C ALA A 43 -4.55 -2.17 -6.35
N ALA A 44 -5.52 -3.09 -6.33
CA ALA A 44 -6.23 -3.50 -7.53
C ALA A 44 -6.98 -2.35 -8.25
N PRO A 45 -7.69 -1.42 -7.57
CA PRO A 45 -8.45 -0.37 -8.24
C PRO A 45 -7.58 0.57 -9.08
N LEU A 46 -6.44 1.02 -8.53
CA LEU A 46 -5.55 1.94 -9.23
C LEU A 46 -4.84 1.26 -10.40
N LEU A 47 -4.32 0.05 -10.20
CA LEU A 47 -3.72 -0.73 -11.28
C LEU A 47 -4.69 -0.96 -12.44
N TYR A 48 -5.93 -1.37 -12.14
CA TYR A 48 -6.94 -1.60 -13.16
C TYR A 48 -7.22 -0.34 -13.98
N LEU A 49 -7.53 0.77 -13.32
CA LEU A 49 -7.88 2.02 -13.99
C LEU A 49 -6.69 2.66 -14.72
N ALA A 50 -5.47 2.51 -14.20
CA ALA A 50 -4.28 2.99 -14.88
C ALA A 50 -3.99 2.20 -16.17
N ILE A 51 -4.13 0.87 -16.13
CA ILE A 51 -3.98 0.02 -17.32
C ILE A 51 -5.08 0.33 -18.35
N ASP A 52 -6.32 0.46 -17.89
CA ASP A 52 -7.46 0.80 -18.73
C ASP A 52 -7.26 2.17 -19.42
N HIS A 53 -6.79 3.17 -18.67
CA HIS A 53 -6.53 4.50 -19.22
C HIS A 53 -5.42 4.49 -20.29
N VAL A 54 -4.34 3.74 -20.05
CA VAL A 54 -3.24 3.61 -21.02
C VAL A 54 -3.67 2.85 -22.29
N LYS A 55 -4.60 1.90 -22.18
CA LYS A 55 -5.07 1.10 -23.32
C LYS A 55 -6.07 1.82 -24.21
N ASN A 56 -6.98 2.58 -23.62
CA ASN A 56 -8.11 3.18 -24.34
C ASN A 56 -7.87 4.64 -24.76
N ASP A 57 -6.73 5.23 -24.39
CA ASP A 57 -6.28 6.58 -24.76
C ASP A 57 -7.41 7.63 -24.66
N TYR A 58 -8.02 7.70 -23.48
CA TYR A 58 -9.16 8.60 -23.23
C TYR A 58 -8.76 10.06 -23.51
N MET A 59 -9.51 10.72 -24.38
CA MET A 59 -9.29 12.14 -24.73
C MET A 59 -9.56 13.11 -23.58
N ASP A 60 -10.41 12.72 -22.62
CA ASP A 60 -10.84 13.55 -21.50
C ASP A 60 -10.29 13.06 -20.15
N ALA A 61 -10.36 13.94 -19.14
CA ALA A 61 -9.97 13.61 -17.77
C ALA A 61 -10.81 12.45 -17.20
N ASN A 62 -10.14 11.32 -16.91
CA ASN A 62 -10.78 10.19 -16.26
C ASN A 62 -10.92 10.45 -14.75
N ILE A 63 -12.10 10.92 -14.33
CA ILE A 63 -12.43 11.17 -12.91
C ILE A 63 -12.23 9.90 -12.07
N GLY A 64 -12.58 8.73 -12.63
CA GLY A 64 -12.40 7.44 -11.95
C GLY A 64 -10.93 7.18 -11.61
N LEU A 65 -10.00 7.48 -12.53
CA LEU A 65 -8.57 7.34 -12.28
C LEU A 65 -8.09 8.29 -11.16
N GLY A 66 -8.54 9.54 -11.17
CA GLY A 66 -8.24 10.51 -10.10
C GLY A 66 -8.72 10.02 -8.73
N LEU A 67 -9.94 9.49 -8.66
CA LEU A 67 -10.48 8.89 -7.43
C LEU A 67 -9.71 7.65 -6.99
N ALA A 68 -9.22 6.83 -7.93
CA ALA A 68 -8.41 5.66 -7.63
C ALA A 68 -7.05 6.04 -7.02
N PHE A 69 -6.44 7.12 -7.49
CA PHE A 69 -5.24 7.69 -6.86
C PHE A 69 -5.52 8.14 -5.43
N MET A 70 -6.59 8.93 -5.22
CA MET A 70 -6.95 9.41 -3.87
C MET A 70 -7.24 8.25 -2.91
N TYR A 71 -7.98 7.24 -3.38
CA TYR A 71 -8.23 6.00 -2.63
C TYR A 71 -6.91 5.34 -2.21
N THR A 72 -6.00 5.12 -3.16
CA THR A 72 -4.73 4.44 -2.91
C THR A 72 -3.85 5.24 -1.95
N TRP A 73 -3.80 6.57 -2.07
CA TRP A 73 -3.01 7.42 -1.18
C TRP A 73 -3.54 7.42 0.26
N ILE A 74 -4.86 7.55 0.44
CA ILE A 74 -5.49 7.49 1.77
C ILE A 74 -5.25 6.10 2.38
N TYR A 75 -5.47 5.04 1.61
CA TYR A 75 -5.27 3.67 2.05
C TYR A 75 -3.81 3.42 2.46
N SER A 76 -2.86 3.89 1.64
CA SER A 76 -1.43 3.79 1.93
C SER A 76 -1.04 4.58 3.18
N ALA A 77 -1.55 5.80 3.35
CA ALA A 77 -1.27 6.60 4.54
C ALA A 77 -1.76 5.91 5.83
N VAL A 78 -2.97 5.36 5.80
CA VAL A 78 -3.52 4.59 6.94
C VAL A 78 -2.68 3.33 7.20
N ALA A 79 -2.35 2.56 6.16
CA ALA A 79 -1.50 1.38 6.27
C ALA A 79 -0.12 1.74 6.84
N PHE A 80 0.48 2.83 6.38
CA PHE A 80 1.79 3.30 6.85
C PHE A 80 1.75 3.69 8.34
N ILE A 81 0.72 4.41 8.79
CA ILE A 81 0.54 4.74 10.22
C ILE A 81 0.48 3.47 11.06
N ILE A 82 -0.32 2.48 10.63
CA ILE A 82 -0.40 1.17 11.31
C ILE A 82 0.98 0.49 11.33
N ALA A 83 1.70 0.53 10.21
CA ALA A 83 3.04 -0.04 10.07
C ALA A 83 4.02 0.56 11.09
N ILE A 84 4.04 1.88 11.24
CA ILE A 84 4.88 2.59 12.22
C ILE A 84 4.51 2.19 13.65
N ILE A 85 3.22 2.14 13.98
CA ILE A 85 2.76 1.72 15.32
C ILE A 85 3.24 0.30 15.64
N LEU A 86 3.14 -0.62 14.68
CA LEU A 86 3.59 -2.00 14.84
C LEU A 86 5.12 -2.11 14.97
N LEU A 87 5.87 -1.34 14.18
CA LEU A 87 7.33 -1.27 14.28
C LEU A 87 7.80 -0.82 15.67
N VAL A 88 7.21 0.26 16.19
CA VAL A 88 7.55 0.79 17.53
C VAL A 88 7.22 -0.24 18.60
N LYS A 89 6.05 -0.88 18.54
CA LYS A 89 5.66 -1.95 19.47
C LYS A 89 6.65 -3.13 19.43
N LYS A 90 7.04 -3.58 18.23
CA LYS A 90 8.02 -4.67 18.06
C LYS A 90 9.38 -4.31 18.67
N LYS A 91 9.87 -3.08 18.43
CA LYS A 91 11.14 -2.60 18.99
C LYS A 91 11.11 -2.59 20.52
N ARG A 92 10.03 -2.08 21.13
CA ARG A 92 9.86 -2.08 22.60
C ARG A 92 9.90 -3.49 23.18
N ASN A 93 9.16 -4.43 22.60
CA ASN A 93 9.11 -5.80 23.10
C ASN A 93 10.47 -6.51 23.00
N ASN A 94 11.24 -6.26 21.94
CA ASN A 94 12.57 -6.83 21.78
C ASN A 94 13.59 -6.27 22.78
N ASN A 95 13.44 -5.01 23.23
CA ASN A 95 14.32 -4.42 24.24
C ASN A 95 14.06 -5.03 25.62
N ILE A 96 12.79 -5.19 26.00
CA ILE A 96 12.40 -5.82 27.28
C ILE A 96 12.97 -7.25 27.36
N SER A 97 12.90 -8.03 26.28
CA SER A 97 13.43 -9.40 26.27
C SER A 97 14.96 -9.50 26.36
N LYS A 98 15.70 -8.40 26.20
CA LYS A 98 17.18 -8.38 26.34
C LYS A 98 17.63 -8.01 27.74
N GLU A 99 16.75 -7.41 28.55
CA GLU A 99 17.02 -7.01 29.93
C GLU A 99 16.65 -8.11 30.96
N GLN A 100 15.95 -9.15 30.51
CA GLN A 100 15.62 -10.37 31.29
C GLN A 100 16.61 -11.48 30.97
#